data_AF-A0A9E4BWE7-F1
#
_entry.id   AF-A0A9E4BWE7-F1
#
_cell.length_a   1.000
_cell.length_b   1.000
_cell.length_c   1.000
_cell.angle_alpha   90.00
_cell.angle_beta   90.00
_cell.angle_gamma   90.00
#
_symmetry.space_group_name_H-M   'P 1'
#
loop_
_entity.id
_entity.type
_entity.pdbx_description
1 polymer ?
#
loop_
_entity_poly.entity_id
_entity_poly.type
_entity_poly.pdbx_seq_one_letter_code
_entity_poly.pdbx_strand_id
1 'polypeptide(L)'
;MNNLYAHGKYILAEVDGKSLPITVEEYKQRLSARIVEEMPNLDDFRTCWIHPQNRRAFMERLPDQGRSAQVVRSLDNMTDYDLYDILAELGYGLAPKTRIHRADAFFYKHDQWLNTLPTPTADTLKALTMQFARTGTDGLENPRVFTTPEVT
;
A
#
# COMPACT_ATOMS: atom_id res chain seq x y z
N MET A 1 41.07 6.36 17.33
CA MET A 1 40.14 5.20 17.34
C MET A 1 38.80 5.67 17.87
N ASN A 2 37.80 5.80 16.99
CA ASN A 2 36.43 5.32 17.16
C ASN A 2 35.59 5.86 16.00
N ASN A 3 35.29 4.95 15.07
CA ASN A 3 34.45 5.17 13.90
C ASN A 3 33.00 5.38 14.36
N LEU A 4 32.49 6.61 14.23
CA LEU A 4 31.06 6.91 14.35
C LEU A 4 30.41 6.70 12.97
N TYR A 5 30.29 5.44 12.54
CA TYR A 5 29.35 5.12 11.46
C TYR A 5 27.98 4.94 12.09
N ALA A 6 27.09 5.90 11.87
CA ALA A 6 25.66 5.63 11.95
C ALA A 6 25.36 4.52 10.95
N HIS A 7 25.05 3.32 11.42
CA HIS A 7 24.74 2.18 10.55
C HIS A 7 23.34 2.39 9.97
N GLY A 8 23.25 3.14 8.87
CA GLY A 8 22.02 3.34 8.13
C GLY A 8 21.47 2.00 7.60
N LYS A 9 20.15 1.88 7.51
CA LYS A 9 19.51 0.77 6.79
C LYS A 9 19.71 0.98 5.29
N TYR A 10 20.01 -0.10 4.56
CA TYR A 10 20.22 -0.07 3.11
C TYR A 10 19.21 -0.97 2.39
N ILE A 11 18.85 -0.59 1.17
CA ILE A 11 18.03 -1.36 0.23
C ILE A 11 18.89 -1.57 -1.03
N LEU A 12 18.89 -2.79 -1.58
CA LEU A 12 19.46 -3.04 -2.90
C LEU A 12 18.50 -2.50 -3.95
N ALA A 13 18.96 -1.55 -4.75
CA ALA A 13 18.19 -0.96 -5.83
C ALA A 13 18.96 -1.01 -7.16
N GLU A 14 18.25 -1.11 -8.27
CA GLU A 14 18.82 -0.93 -9.60
C GLU A 14 19.15 0.55 -9.85
N VAL A 15 20.43 0.83 -10.09
CA VAL A 15 20.96 2.17 -10.41
C VAL A 15 21.86 2.03 -11.63
N ASP A 16 21.49 2.70 -12.73
CA ASP A 16 22.21 2.64 -14.01
C ASP A 16 22.50 1.20 -14.51
N GLY A 17 21.52 0.29 -14.32
CA GLY A 17 21.63 -1.12 -14.73
C GLY A 17 22.51 -1.98 -13.80
N LYS A 18 22.83 -1.47 -12.61
CA LYS A 18 23.59 -2.20 -11.58
C LYS A 18 22.82 -2.21 -10.27
N SER A 19 22.74 -3.38 -9.65
CA SER A 19 22.22 -3.51 -8.29
C SER A 19 23.24 -2.97 -7.28
N LEU A 20 22.92 -1.84 -6.64
CA LEU A 20 23.76 -1.15 -5.66
C LEU A 20 23.00 -0.94 -4.34
N PRO A 21 23.67 -1.00 -3.18
CA PRO A 21 23.07 -0.62 -1.92
C PRO A 21 22.89 0.89 -1.86
N ILE A 22 21.66 1.34 -1.67
CA ILE A 22 21.34 2.74 -1.37
C ILE A 22 20.69 2.85 0.01
N THR A 23 20.73 4.03 0.62
CA THR A 23 20.07 4.22 1.91
C THR A 23 18.55 4.12 1.77
N VAL A 24 17.85 3.74 2.84
CA VAL A 24 16.38 3.75 2.86
C VAL A 24 15.82 5.12 2.52
N GLU A 25 16.44 6.19 3.03
CA GLU A 25 16.00 7.57 2.77
C GLU A 25 16.17 7.96 1.30
N GLU A 26 17.28 7.58 0.68
CA GLU A 26 17.49 7.78 -0.75
C GLU A 26 16.49 7.00 -1.59
N TYR A 27 16.18 5.75 -1.23
CA TYR A 27 15.14 4.97 -1.90
C TYR A 27 13.77 5.65 -1.79
N LYS A 28 13.39 6.11 -0.58
CA LYS A 28 12.12 6.84 -0.36
C LYS A 28 12.03 8.10 -1.21
N GLN A 29 13.10 8.87 -1.32
CA GLN A 29 13.16 10.08 -2.16
C GLN A 29 12.96 9.75 -3.64
N ARG A 30 13.66 8.74 -4.16
CA ARG A 30 13.50 8.30 -5.56
C ARG A 30 12.10 7.76 -5.83
N LEU A 31 11.55 6.98 -4.89
CA LEU A 31 10.20 6.44 -4.97
C LEU A 31 9.16 7.57 -4.99
N SER A 32 9.26 8.54 -4.07
CA SER A 32 8.40 9.72 -4.01
C SER A 32 8.41 10.51 -5.32
N ALA A 33 9.61 10.83 -5.83
CA ALA A 33 9.77 11.55 -7.09
C ALA A 33 9.09 10.82 -8.26
N ARG A 34 9.27 9.50 -8.36
CA ARG A 34 8.67 8.70 -9.44
C ARG A 34 7.15 8.59 -9.33
N ILE A 35 6.60 8.50 -8.10
CA ILE A 35 5.15 8.50 -7.87
C ILE A 35 4.52 9.80 -8.41
N VAL A 36 5.10 10.95 -8.05
CA VAL A 36 4.59 12.27 -8.46
C VAL A 36 4.77 12.52 -9.96
N GLU A 37 5.86 12.04 -10.55
CA GLU A 37 6.10 12.12 -12.00
C GLU A 37 5.06 11.34 -12.80
N GLU A 38 4.74 10.10 -12.39
CA GLU A 38 3.75 9.27 -13.06
C GLU A 38 2.31 9.74 -12.80
N MET A 39 2.03 10.22 -11.59
CA MET A 39 0.70 10.64 -11.13
C MET A 39 0.81 11.92 -10.29
N PRO A 40 0.59 13.11 -10.90
CA PRO A 40 0.86 14.39 -10.24
C PRO A 40 -0.04 14.70 -9.03
N ASN A 41 -1.17 14.01 -8.87
CA ASN A 41 -2.09 14.24 -7.76
C ASN A 41 -2.67 12.94 -7.19
N LEU A 42 -3.19 13.05 -5.97
CA LEU A 42 -3.73 11.93 -5.21
C LEU A 42 -4.98 11.30 -5.84
N ASP A 43 -5.80 12.07 -6.57
CA ASP A 43 -7.03 11.58 -7.18
C ASP A 43 -6.73 10.67 -8.38
N ASP A 44 -5.74 11.03 -9.20
CA ASP A 44 -5.24 10.17 -10.28
C ASP A 44 -4.63 8.89 -9.72
N PHE A 45 -3.83 9.00 -8.65
CA PHE A 45 -3.29 7.84 -7.95
C PHE A 45 -4.38 6.90 -7.43
N ARG A 46 -5.38 7.47 -6.75
CA ARG A 46 -6.52 6.70 -6.23
C ARG A 46 -7.30 6.02 -7.36
N THR A 47 -7.55 6.72 -8.46
CA THR A 47 -8.26 6.18 -9.63
C THR A 47 -7.48 5.04 -10.27
N CYS A 48 -6.15 5.18 -10.39
CA CYS A 48 -5.30 4.07 -10.84
C CYS A 48 -5.35 2.87 -9.88
N TRP A 49 -5.21 3.13 -8.57
CA TRP A 49 -5.00 2.08 -7.57
C TRP A 49 -6.17 1.09 -7.44
N ILE A 50 -7.41 1.58 -7.59
CA ILE A 50 -8.61 0.74 -7.51
C ILE A 50 -8.76 -0.22 -8.70
N HIS A 51 -8.04 0.00 -9.79
CA HIS A 51 -8.04 -0.86 -10.97
C HIS A 51 -6.82 -1.78 -10.97
N PRO A 52 -6.97 -3.12 -10.78
CA PRO A 52 -5.85 -4.03 -10.57
C PRO A 52 -4.78 -3.99 -11.68
N GLN A 53 -5.22 -3.88 -12.94
CA GLN A 53 -4.32 -3.83 -14.10
C GLN A 53 -3.52 -2.52 -14.14
N ASN A 54 -4.19 -1.39 -13.87
CA ASN A 54 -3.55 -0.09 -13.83
C ASN A 54 -2.56 -0.01 -12.67
N ARG A 55 -2.96 -0.49 -11.48
CA ARG A 55 -2.10 -0.59 -10.31
C ARG A 55 -0.83 -1.39 -10.60
N ARG A 56 -0.96 -2.55 -11.25
CA ARG A 56 0.19 -3.38 -11.63
C ARG A 56 1.14 -2.67 -12.60
N ALA A 57 0.59 -2.09 -13.67
CA ALA A 57 1.37 -1.34 -14.65
C ALA A 57 2.04 -0.09 -14.05
N PHE A 58 1.43 0.53 -13.04
CA PHE A 58 2.04 1.61 -12.26
C PHE A 58 3.20 1.08 -11.41
N MET A 59 2.99 0.01 -10.65
CA MET A 59 4.04 -0.61 -9.81
C MET A 59 5.27 -1.01 -10.62
N GLU A 60 5.09 -1.53 -11.84
CA GLU A 60 6.18 -1.90 -12.75
C GLU A 60 7.07 -0.72 -13.19
N ARG A 61 6.53 0.51 -13.14
CA ARG A 61 7.25 1.75 -13.49
C ARG A 61 7.93 2.43 -12.30
N LEU A 62 7.72 1.91 -11.09
CA LEU A 62 8.40 2.39 -9.88
C LEU A 62 9.81 1.78 -9.76
N PRO A 63 10.72 2.40 -8.99
CA PRO A 63 12.04 1.82 -8.70
C PRO A 63 11.92 0.37 -8.21
N ASP A 64 12.77 -0.51 -8.75
CA ASP A 64 12.76 -1.95 -8.51
C ASP A 64 11.42 -2.65 -8.82
N GLN A 65 10.65 -2.11 -9.78
CA GLN A 65 9.29 -2.58 -10.11
C GLN A 65 8.37 -2.56 -8.87
N GLY A 66 8.61 -1.62 -7.97
CA GLY A 66 7.87 -1.45 -6.72
C GLY A 66 8.11 -2.54 -5.66
N ARG A 67 8.98 -3.53 -5.90
CA ARG A 67 9.29 -4.61 -4.94
C ARG A 67 9.82 -4.05 -3.63
N SER A 68 10.70 -3.05 -3.71
CA SER A 68 11.34 -2.42 -2.56
C SER A 68 10.38 -1.54 -1.74
N ALA A 69 9.18 -1.20 -2.24
CA ALA A 69 8.16 -0.48 -1.45
C ALA A 69 7.62 -1.34 -0.28
N GLN A 70 7.56 -2.66 -0.45
CA GLN A 70 7.21 -3.58 0.64
C GLN A 70 8.28 -3.62 1.73
N VAL A 71 9.55 -3.44 1.34
CA VAL A 71 10.68 -3.35 2.27
C VAL A 71 10.58 -2.07 3.08
N VAL A 72 10.32 -0.92 2.42
CA VAL A 72 10.07 0.36 3.12
C VAL A 72 8.98 0.22 4.18
N ARG A 73 7.82 -0.31 3.79
CA ARG A 73 6.70 -0.57 4.70
C ARG A 73 7.12 -1.39 5.94
N SER A 74 7.94 -2.42 5.73
CA SER A 74 8.41 -3.29 6.81
C SER A 74 9.43 -2.59 7.70
N LEU A 75 10.36 -1.83 7.12
CA LEU A 75 11.41 -1.13 7.86
C LEU A 75 10.90 0.02 8.72
N ASP A 76 9.77 0.62 8.32
CA ASP A 76 9.07 1.68 9.05
C ASP A 76 8.04 1.13 10.06
N ASN A 77 7.97 -0.21 10.24
CA ASN A 77 7.00 -0.88 11.12
C ASN A 77 5.53 -0.59 10.74
N MET A 78 5.23 -0.46 9.45
CA MET A 78 3.89 -0.13 8.93
C MET A 78 3.20 -1.34 8.29
N THR A 79 3.44 -2.56 8.80
CA THR A 79 2.86 -3.79 8.24
C THR A 79 1.33 -3.84 8.36
N ASP A 80 0.74 -3.08 9.27
CA ASP A 80 -0.72 -2.96 9.43
C ASP A 80 -1.38 -1.99 8.43
N TYR A 81 -0.58 -1.32 7.60
CA TYR A 81 -1.01 -0.38 6.58
C TYR A 81 -1.07 -1.06 5.22
N ASP A 82 -2.02 -0.64 4.38
CA ASP A 82 -2.04 -1.09 2.98
C ASP A 82 -0.87 -0.45 2.22
N LEU A 83 -0.39 -1.09 1.15
CA LEU A 83 0.66 -0.49 0.32
C LEU A 83 0.20 0.85 -0.28
N TYR A 84 -1.12 1.00 -0.52
CA TYR A 84 -1.73 2.28 -0.86
C TYR A 84 -1.33 3.40 0.10
N ASP A 85 -1.43 3.15 1.41
CA ASP A 85 -1.24 4.16 2.44
C ASP A 85 0.23 4.62 2.48
N ILE A 86 1.18 3.69 2.26
CA ILE A 86 2.62 4.00 2.20
C ILE A 86 2.96 4.87 0.99
N LEU A 87 2.45 4.49 -0.19
CA LEU A 87 2.73 5.22 -1.42
C LEU A 87 2.03 6.58 -1.45
N ALA A 88 0.82 6.67 -0.88
CA ALA A 88 0.09 7.92 -0.78
C ALA A 88 0.77 8.92 0.17
N GLU A 89 1.35 8.43 1.28
CA GLU A 89 2.18 9.25 2.18
C GLU A 89 3.44 9.75 1.46
N LEU A 90 4.19 8.85 0.82
CA LEU A 90 5.44 9.21 0.12
C LEU A 90 5.22 10.16 -1.06
N GLY A 91 4.17 9.95 -1.86
CA GLY A 91 3.89 10.77 -3.04
C GLY A 91 3.20 12.09 -2.71
N TYR A 92 2.29 12.11 -1.74
CA TYR A 92 1.33 13.21 -1.58
C TYR A 92 1.21 13.73 -0.14
N GLY A 93 1.98 13.19 0.81
CA GLY A 93 1.87 13.57 2.22
C GLY A 93 0.55 13.19 2.87
N LEU A 94 -0.20 12.24 2.28
CA LEU A 94 -1.45 11.76 2.87
C LEU A 94 -1.15 10.96 4.14
N ALA A 95 -1.64 11.45 5.29
CA ALA A 95 -1.48 10.73 6.55
C ALA A 95 -2.01 9.27 6.43
N PRO A 96 -1.14 8.27 6.63
CA PRO A 96 -1.47 6.88 6.36
C PRO A 96 -2.46 6.35 7.40
N LYS A 97 -3.32 5.40 7.00
CA LYS A 97 -4.24 4.72 7.92
C LYS A 97 -4.01 3.21 7.90
N THR A 98 -4.12 2.58 9.06
CA THR A 98 -4.11 1.11 9.12
C THR A 98 -5.32 0.56 8.36
N ARG A 99 -5.20 -0.68 7.88
CA ARG A 99 -6.30 -1.33 7.15
C ARG A 99 -7.56 -1.45 8.00
N ILE A 100 -7.41 -1.71 9.31
CA ILE A 100 -8.54 -1.77 10.24
C ILE A 100 -9.21 -0.41 10.40
N HIS A 101 -8.45 0.68 10.57
CA HIS A 101 -9.04 2.03 10.64
C HIS A 101 -9.78 2.41 9.36
N ARG A 102 -9.30 1.98 8.19
CA ARG A 102 -10.00 2.18 6.91
C ARG A 102 -11.29 1.38 6.83
N ALA A 103 -11.31 0.15 7.33
CA ALA A 103 -12.51 -0.68 7.42
C ALA A 103 -13.54 -0.06 8.38
N ASP A 104 -13.12 0.34 9.58
CA ASP A 104 -13.99 0.99 10.56
C ASP A 104 -14.57 2.30 10.02
N ALA A 105 -13.74 3.11 9.36
CA ALA A 105 -14.19 4.33 8.71
C ALA A 105 -15.22 4.07 7.60
N PHE A 106 -15.10 2.97 6.86
CA PHE A 106 -16.11 2.57 5.88
C PHE A 106 -17.44 2.24 6.57
N PHE A 107 -17.43 1.43 7.63
CA PHE A 107 -18.65 1.10 8.37
C PHE A 107 -19.30 2.33 8.96
N TYR A 108 -18.54 3.19 9.64
CA TYR A 108 -19.07 4.40 10.25
C TYR A 108 -19.67 5.36 9.21
N LYS A 109 -18.95 5.64 8.12
CA LYS A 109 -19.40 6.63 7.12
C LYS A 109 -20.56 6.16 6.27
N HIS A 110 -20.70 4.84 6.11
CA HIS A 110 -21.69 4.25 5.20
C HIS A 110 -22.75 3.43 5.91
N ASP A 111 -22.84 3.47 7.25
CA ASP A 111 -23.81 2.70 8.04
C ASP A 111 -25.25 2.88 7.53
N GLN A 112 -25.69 4.12 7.36
CA GLN A 112 -27.03 4.42 6.86
C GLN A 112 -27.28 3.80 5.48
N TRP A 113 -26.32 3.91 4.56
CA TRP A 113 -26.44 3.33 3.22
C TRP A 113 -26.46 1.79 3.27
N LEU A 114 -25.58 1.17 4.05
CA LEU A 114 -25.57 -0.28 4.24
C LEU A 114 -26.91 -0.79 4.79
N ASN A 115 -27.54 -0.05 5.68
CA ASN A 115 -28.86 -0.37 6.24
C ASN A 115 -30.02 -0.22 5.24
N THR A 116 -29.80 0.42 4.08
CA THR A 116 -30.79 0.44 2.98
C THR A 116 -30.72 -0.78 2.06
N LEU A 117 -29.64 -1.57 2.14
CA LEU A 117 -29.42 -2.72 1.26
C LEU A 117 -30.14 -3.97 1.80
N PRO A 118 -30.49 -4.94 0.93
CA PRO A 118 -30.89 -6.27 1.39
C PRO A 118 -29.82 -6.87 2.31
N THR A 119 -30.24 -7.51 3.41
CA THR A 119 -29.31 -8.06 4.42
C THR A 119 -28.17 -8.88 3.81
N PRO A 120 -28.40 -9.83 2.88
CA PRO A 120 -27.30 -10.61 2.30
C PRO A 120 -26.29 -9.75 1.53
N THR A 121 -26.73 -8.66 0.90
CA THR A 121 -25.86 -7.72 0.19
C THR A 121 -25.01 -6.91 1.17
N ALA A 122 -25.62 -6.36 2.22
CA ALA A 122 -24.91 -5.63 3.25
C ALA A 122 -23.85 -6.50 3.95
N ASP A 123 -24.20 -7.74 4.28
CA ASP A 123 -23.30 -8.70 4.92
C ASP A 123 -22.12 -9.08 4.02
N THR A 124 -22.37 -9.23 2.71
CA THR A 124 -21.30 -9.49 1.73
C THR A 124 -20.31 -8.33 1.67
N LEU A 125 -20.80 -7.09 1.61
CA LEU A 125 -19.93 -5.90 1.61
C LEU A 125 -19.14 -5.79 2.91
N LYS A 126 -19.78 -6.06 4.06
CA LYS A 126 -19.11 -6.07 5.36
C LYS A 126 -18.01 -7.14 5.43
N ALA A 127 -18.28 -8.34 4.92
CA ALA A 127 -17.31 -9.42 4.85
C ALA A 127 -16.10 -9.06 3.96
N LEU A 128 -16.34 -8.46 2.79
CA LEU A 128 -15.25 -7.96 1.92
C LEU A 128 -14.42 -6.88 2.61
N THR A 129 -15.06 -5.91 3.28
CA THR A 129 -14.33 -4.87 4.02
C THR A 129 -13.48 -5.47 5.15
N MET A 130 -13.97 -6.50 5.84
CA MET A 130 -13.17 -7.21 6.85
C MET A 130 -12.04 -8.02 6.23
N GLN A 131 -12.24 -8.58 5.04
CA GLN A 131 -11.15 -9.24 4.33
C GLN A 131 -10.06 -8.24 3.93
N PHE A 132 -10.43 -7.04 3.47
CA PHE A 132 -9.48 -5.95 3.26
C PHE A 132 -8.71 -5.61 4.55
N ALA A 133 -9.39 -5.49 5.70
CA ALA A 133 -8.72 -5.19 6.97
C ALA A 133 -7.59 -6.18 7.27
N ARG A 134 -7.80 -7.46 6.94
CA ARG A 134 -6.85 -8.57 7.17
C ARG A 134 -5.72 -8.58 6.14
N THR A 135 -6.06 -8.59 4.86
CA THR A 135 -5.11 -8.94 3.78
C THR A 135 -4.72 -7.76 2.88
N GLY A 136 -5.33 -6.59 3.07
CA GLY A 136 -5.13 -5.43 2.20
C GLY A 136 -5.76 -5.60 0.83
N THR A 137 -5.45 -4.63 -0.05
CA THR A 137 -6.01 -4.50 -1.39
C THR A 137 -5.73 -5.75 -2.24
N ASP A 138 -4.51 -6.28 -2.23
CA ASP A 138 -4.14 -7.44 -3.03
C ASP A 138 -4.92 -8.70 -2.62
N GLY A 139 -5.24 -8.85 -1.33
CA GLY A 139 -6.01 -10.00 -0.86
C GLY A 139 -7.47 -10.00 -1.30
N LEU A 140 -8.04 -8.83 -1.66
CA LEU A 140 -9.39 -8.76 -2.22
C LEU A 140 -9.50 -9.35 -3.63
N GLU A 141 -8.38 -9.46 -4.35
CA GLU A 141 -8.35 -9.94 -5.74
C GLU A 141 -8.28 -11.46 -5.84
N ASN A 142 -8.18 -12.15 -4.69
CA ASN A 142 -8.20 -13.59 -4.65
C ASN A 142 -9.60 -14.12 -5.02
N PRO A 143 -9.75 -15.00 -6.04
CA PRO A 143 -11.03 -15.63 -6.35
C PRO A 143 -11.65 -16.42 -5.18
N ARG A 144 -10.82 -16.73 -4.17
CA ARG A 144 -11.16 -17.40 -2.91
C ARG A 144 -11.19 -16.43 -1.72
N VAL A 145 -11.54 -15.16 -1.96
CA VAL A 145 -11.56 -14.07 -0.95
C VAL A 145 -12.34 -14.43 0.32
N PHE A 146 -13.39 -15.25 0.21
CA PHE A 146 -14.20 -15.71 1.35
C PHE A 146 -13.78 -17.06 1.95
N THR A 147 -12.83 -17.76 1.32
CA THR A 147 -12.38 -19.11 1.74
C THR A 147 -10.90 -19.15 2.11
N THR A 148 -10.22 -18.00 2.12
CA THR A 148 -8.81 -17.90 2.51
C THR A 148 -8.71 -18.15 4.02
N PRO A 149 -8.08 -19.26 4.47
CA PRO A 149 -7.94 -19.56 5.90
C PRO A 149 -6.96 -18.58 6.57
N GLU A 150 -7.01 -18.50 7.90
CA GLU A 150 -5.99 -17.82 8.70
C GLU A 150 -4.61 -18.41 8.37
N VAL A 151 -3.64 -17.55 8.02
CA VAL A 151 -2.24 -17.94 8.16
C VAL A 151 -1.95 -17.81 9.65
N THR A 152 -1.97 -18.95 10.35
CA THR A 152 -1.53 -19.10 11.75
C THR A 152 -0.06 -18.74 11.91
#